data_AF-A0A1D1ZP43-F1
#
_entry.id   AF-A0A1D1ZP43-F1
#
_cell.length_a   1.000
_cell.length_b   1.000
_cell.length_c   1.000
_cell.angle_alpha   90.00
_cell.angle_beta   90.00
_cell.angle_gamma   90.00
#
_symmetry.space_group_name_H-M   'P 1'
#
loop_
_entity.id
_entity.type
_entity.pdbx_description
1 polymer ?
#
loop_
_entity_poly.entity_id
_entity_poly.type
_entity_poly.pdbx_seq_one_letter_code
_entity_poly.pdbx_strand_id
1 'polypeptide(L)'
;GAGERGGAPAPAAAAASGASHPAVRWRTGFCLDPDAQPRLVPGALARSILDAGRTVNFLKHVCGDVGWEEGVAAHAGALCPPWGSCLQLKWLENAVTGVQQAASAHLLQHLHRAHGLERHLLALKHHMLMGRGDFVSALLDLAEPELDKPARQVSQYVLQGHLDAALRASTASSQDTDVADRLTVRLARALEGDSGWDVFSLQYAVDGALAAVLAPSAMASYLRVFRLLWTIKRVERVLGRAWARLNDAAHAMATLRALEKEHGVDVSGAEKVPTMLRAFHSWRSEAAQFASSLQSYIALEVIEPAWAEFGACLGKARDLDEVVGLHEGMLAKLVEGLFLGGTGPGLGGSSLGGQQGASAAPDPHTGLRAALISMAALLEPIHGLAGLVEQAVAAQRGYLARVKESETSGTWTDEVYNSPEIEAEALTELHGAMWQAHAAYERHFRTFLSLLPAQSHLDLRFFLSRFEEGGPSGPGGTALDFG
;
A
#
# COMPACT_ATOMS: atom_id res chain seq x y z
N GLY A 1 13.04 -59.27 -7.54
CA GLY A 1 13.94 -58.18 -7.92
C GLY A 1 13.09 -56.95 -8.13
N ALA A 2 13.35 -55.90 -7.36
CA ALA A 2 12.50 -54.73 -7.20
C ALA A 2 12.42 -53.85 -8.46
N GLY A 3 11.23 -53.30 -8.72
CA GLY A 3 11.00 -52.24 -9.69
C GLY A 3 11.09 -50.87 -9.01
N GLU A 4 11.80 -49.95 -9.64
CA GLU A 4 12.01 -48.57 -9.21
C GLU A 4 10.71 -47.76 -9.35
N ARG A 5 10.23 -47.18 -8.23
CA ARG A 5 9.26 -46.08 -8.22
C ARG A 5 10.02 -44.78 -8.04
N GLY A 6 9.99 -43.91 -9.06
CA GLY A 6 10.45 -42.53 -8.94
C GLY A 6 9.52 -41.73 -8.03
N GLY A 7 9.99 -41.45 -6.82
CA GLY A 7 9.40 -40.47 -5.91
C GLY A 7 10.11 -39.13 -6.09
N ALA A 8 9.37 -38.11 -6.51
CA ALA A 8 9.84 -36.72 -6.50
C ALA A 8 10.11 -36.26 -5.04
N PRO A 9 11.23 -35.58 -4.75
CA PRO A 9 11.48 -35.08 -3.40
C PRO A 9 10.70 -33.78 -3.16
N ALA A 10 9.94 -33.75 -2.06
CA ALA A 10 9.31 -32.57 -1.49
C ALA A 10 10.37 -31.57 -0.94
N PRO A 11 10.06 -30.26 -0.85
CA PRO A 11 11.06 -29.22 -0.62
C PRO A 11 11.42 -29.09 0.86
N ALA A 12 12.55 -29.69 1.26
CA ALA A 12 13.17 -29.49 2.57
C ALA A 12 14.22 -28.33 2.57
N ALA A 13 14.11 -27.38 1.64
CA ALA A 13 15.13 -26.34 1.42
C ALA A 13 14.86 -24.99 2.13
N ALA A 14 13.78 -24.85 2.91
CA ALA A 14 13.39 -23.56 3.49
C ALA A 14 13.98 -23.26 4.90
N ALA A 15 14.56 -24.24 5.59
CA ALA A 15 15.01 -24.06 6.98
C ALA A 15 16.53 -23.81 7.13
N ALA A 16 17.35 -24.08 6.11
CA ALA A 16 18.81 -23.97 6.18
C ALA A 16 19.38 -22.64 5.62
N SER A 17 18.57 -21.78 5.00
CA SER A 17 19.02 -20.53 4.36
C SER A 17 19.04 -19.30 5.27
N GLY A 18 18.56 -19.42 6.52
CA GLY A 18 18.50 -18.29 7.45
C GLY A 18 19.87 -17.79 7.93
N ALA A 19 20.86 -18.67 8.07
CA ALA A 19 22.20 -18.32 8.57
C ALA A 19 23.15 -17.78 7.47
N SER A 20 22.78 -17.92 6.19
CA SER A 20 23.58 -17.45 5.06
C SER A 20 23.19 -16.06 4.56
N HIS A 21 22.08 -15.49 5.05
CA HIS A 21 21.60 -14.19 4.57
C HIS A 21 22.58 -13.07 4.99
N PRO A 22 23.01 -12.19 4.07
CA PRO A 22 24.01 -11.15 4.35
C PRO A 22 23.61 -10.20 5.49
N ALA A 23 22.30 -9.91 5.65
CA ALA A 23 21.78 -9.17 6.81
C ALA A 23 22.06 -9.86 8.15
N VAL A 24 21.85 -11.18 8.22
CA VAL A 24 22.03 -11.97 9.46
C VAL A 24 23.51 -12.09 9.78
N ARG A 25 24.34 -12.30 8.75
CA ARG A 25 25.81 -12.30 8.87
C ARG A 25 26.35 -10.95 9.36
N TRP A 26 25.80 -9.84 8.88
CA TRP A 26 26.20 -8.50 9.32
C TRP A 26 25.77 -8.19 10.76
N ARG A 27 24.54 -8.55 11.15
CA ARG A 27 23.96 -8.21 12.46
C ARG A 27 24.38 -9.14 13.61
N THR A 28 24.54 -10.43 13.32
CA THR A 28 24.70 -11.48 14.35
C THR A 28 25.83 -12.46 14.05
N GLY A 29 26.53 -12.33 12.92
CA GLY A 29 27.54 -13.29 12.49
C GLY A 29 28.84 -13.23 13.30
N PHE A 30 29.14 -12.10 13.95
CA PHE A 30 30.33 -11.92 14.76
C PHE A 30 29.97 -11.29 16.11
N CYS A 31 30.42 -11.89 17.19
CA CYS A 31 30.24 -11.39 18.55
C CYS A 31 31.57 -11.40 19.30
N LEU A 32 31.70 -10.51 20.28
CA LEU A 32 32.81 -10.55 21.22
C LEU A 32 32.53 -11.61 22.29
N ASP A 33 33.46 -12.53 22.49
CA ASP A 33 33.46 -13.42 23.64
C ASP A 33 34.06 -12.69 24.85
N PRO A 34 33.26 -12.41 25.91
CA PRO A 34 33.74 -11.69 27.09
C PRO A 34 34.81 -12.47 27.87
N ASP A 35 34.86 -13.80 27.75
CA ASP A 35 35.80 -14.63 28.50
C ASP A 35 37.17 -14.73 27.80
N ALA A 36 37.20 -14.57 26.47
CA ALA A 36 38.42 -14.60 25.65
C ALA A 36 39.08 -13.22 25.47
N GLN A 37 38.48 -12.14 26.00
CA GLN A 37 38.98 -10.78 25.81
C GLN A 37 40.27 -10.52 26.64
N PRO A 38 41.38 -10.10 26.03
CA PRO A 38 42.57 -9.72 26.77
C PRO A 38 42.31 -8.52 27.68
N ARG A 39 42.73 -8.60 28.96
CA ARG A 39 42.56 -7.51 29.95
C ARG A 39 43.20 -6.17 29.55
N LEU A 40 44.17 -6.22 28.64
CA LEU A 40 44.89 -5.04 28.14
C LEU A 40 44.07 -4.23 27.11
N VAL A 41 43.05 -4.85 26.50
CA VAL A 41 42.24 -4.24 25.44
C VAL A 41 40.92 -3.75 26.04
N PRO A 42 40.67 -2.43 26.09
CA PRO A 42 39.39 -1.89 26.55
C PRO A 42 38.24 -2.40 25.68
N GLY A 43 37.05 -2.54 26.27
CA GLY A 43 35.86 -2.99 25.55
C GLY A 43 35.52 -2.15 24.31
N ALA A 44 35.78 -0.84 24.36
CA ALA A 44 35.59 0.05 23.20
C ALA A 44 36.53 -0.29 22.04
N LEU A 45 37.81 -0.56 22.33
CA LEU A 45 38.79 -0.96 21.33
C LEU A 45 38.47 -2.35 20.76
N ALA A 46 38.06 -3.30 21.61
CA ALA A 46 37.63 -4.63 21.15
C ALA A 46 36.46 -4.55 20.16
N ARG A 47 35.48 -3.66 20.40
CA ARG A 47 34.37 -3.41 19.46
C ARG A 47 34.85 -2.80 18.14
N SER A 48 35.72 -1.80 18.18
CA SER A 48 36.27 -1.19 16.95
C SER A 48 37.07 -2.21 16.11
N ILE A 49 37.82 -3.12 16.76
CA ILE A 49 38.51 -4.23 16.09
C ILE A 49 37.49 -5.18 15.43
N LEU A 50 36.42 -5.54 16.16
CA LEU A 50 35.35 -6.38 15.63
C LEU A 50 34.68 -5.73 14.41
N ASP A 51 34.37 -4.43 14.49
CA ASP A 51 33.73 -3.67 13.43
C ASP A 51 34.61 -3.57 12.20
N ALA A 52 35.90 -3.28 12.37
CA ALA A 52 36.87 -3.29 11.27
C ALA A 52 36.94 -4.68 10.59
N GLY A 53 37.03 -5.76 11.38
CA GLY A 53 37.05 -7.12 10.86
C GLY A 53 35.75 -7.51 10.14
N ARG A 54 34.60 -7.14 10.69
CA ARG A 54 33.27 -7.37 10.10
C ARG A 54 33.13 -6.64 8.76
N THR A 55 33.55 -5.38 8.67
CA THR A 55 33.55 -4.58 7.44
C THR A 55 34.45 -5.19 6.36
N VAL A 56 35.68 -5.58 6.71
CA VAL A 56 36.61 -6.23 5.77
C VAL A 56 36.07 -7.57 5.29
N ASN A 57 35.52 -8.38 6.19
CA ASN A 57 34.90 -9.66 5.82
C ASN A 57 33.72 -9.46 4.87
N PHE A 58 32.91 -8.43 5.09
CA PHE A 58 31.78 -8.10 4.23
C PHE A 58 32.24 -7.66 2.83
N LEU A 59 33.25 -6.79 2.75
CA LEU A 59 33.86 -6.38 1.47
C LEU A 59 34.37 -7.59 0.67
N LYS A 60 35.10 -8.49 1.35
CA LYS A 60 35.71 -9.67 0.71
C LYS A 60 34.70 -10.71 0.26
N HIS A 61 33.74 -11.06 1.11
CA HIS A 61 32.87 -12.23 0.89
C HIS A 61 31.47 -11.89 0.37
N VAL A 62 30.96 -10.68 0.62
CA VAL A 62 29.60 -10.28 0.21
C VAL A 62 29.65 -9.33 -0.99
N CYS A 63 30.52 -8.33 -0.97
CA CYS A 63 30.70 -7.43 -2.12
C CYS A 63 31.57 -8.07 -3.21
N GLY A 64 32.47 -9.00 -2.84
CA GLY A 64 33.43 -9.59 -3.78
C GLY A 64 34.45 -8.56 -4.28
N ASP A 65 34.71 -7.52 -3.50
CA ASP A 65 35.63 -6.46 -3.87
C ASP A 65 37.07 -6.99 -3.85
N VAL A 66 37.84 -6.67 -4.90
CA VAL A 66 39.26 -7.01 -5.04
C VAL A 66 40.18 -5.85 -4.62
N GLY A 67 39.64 -4.61 -4.59
CA GLY A 67 40.38 -3.39 -4.28
C GLY A 67 40.35 -2.96 -2.81
N TRP A 68 39.70 -3.74 -1.93
CA TRP A 68 39.60 -3.42 -0.51
C TRP A 68 40.97 -3.35 0.18
N GLU A 69 41.94 -4.14 -0.28
CA GLU A 69 43.30 -4.15 0.26
C GLU A 69 43.99 -2.80 0.03
N GLU A 70 43.85 -2.21 -1.17
CA GLU A 70 44.44 -0.91 -1.50
C GLU A 70 43.80 0.23 -0.69
N GLY A 71 42.48 0.19 -0.50
CA GLY A 71 41.75 1.17 0.30
C GLY A 71 42.12 1.17 1.79
N VAL A 72 42.54 0.01 2.31
CA VAL A 72 42.91 -0.17 3.73
C VAL A 72 44.44 -0.13 3.93
N ALA A 73 45.25 -0.45 2.92
CA ALA A 73 46.70 -0.61 3.01
C ALA A 73 47.43 0.61 3.59
N ALA A 74 47.01 1.82 3.20
CA ALA A 74 47.57 3.07 3.70
C ALA A 74 47.48 3.19 5.24
N HIS A 75 46.42 2.65 5.84
CA HIS A 75 46.19 2.65 7.29
C HIS A 75 46.67 1.36 7.96
N ALA A 76 46.67 0.24 7.22
CA ALA A 76 47.22 -1.03 7.71
C ALA A 76 48.73 -0.95 7.98
N GLY A 77 49.48 -0.16 7.20
CA GLY A 77 50.89 0.12 7.47
C GLY A 77 51.14 0.73 8.87
N ALA A 78 50.17 1.46 9.42
CA ALA A 78 50.26 2.03 10.77
C ALA A 78 50.13 0.98 11.90
N LEU A 79 49.64 -0.23 11.59
CA LEU A 79 49.61 -1.38 12.51
C LEU A 79 50.99 -2.06 12.67
N CYS A 80 51.94 -1.75 11.79
CA CYS A 80 53.33 -2.24 11.84
C CYS A 80 54.31 -1.10 12.19
N PRO A 81 54.30 -0.58 13.43
CA PRO A 81 55.18 0.51 13.79
C PRO A 81 56.65 0.04 13.94
N PRO A 82 57.62 0.95 13.80
CA PRO A 82 59.00 0.70 14.20
C PRO A 82 59.07 0.26 15.68
N TRP A 83 59.99 -0.65 16.00
CA TRP A 83 60.19 -1.18 17.36
C TRP A 83 60.20 -0.07 18.42
N GLY A 84 59.28 -0.12 19.40
CA GLY A 84 59.23 0.78 20.56
C GLY A 84 57.91 1.56 20.77
N SER A 85 57.11 1.81 19.73
CA SER A 85 55.80 2.49 19.85
C SER A 85 54.62 1.54 20.11
N CYS A 86 54.84 0.22 20.03
CA CYS A 86 53.89 -0.83 20.39
C CYS A 86 53.54 -0.90 21.89
N LEU A 87 54.24 -0.15 22.74
CA LEU A 87 54.04 -0.13 24.19
C LEU A 87 52.92 0.82 24.64
N GLN A 88 52.35 1.62 23.72
CA GLN A 88 51.29 2.57 24.04
C GLN A 88 49.94 2.11 23.46
N LEU A 89 48.97 1.84 24.33
CA LEU A 89 47.60 1.47 23.94
C LEU A 89 46.95 2.53 23.03
N LYS A 90 47.26 3.82 23.25
CA LYS A 90 46.78 4.94 22.41
C LYS A 90 47.19 4.83 20.94
N TRP A 91 48.36 4.27 20.65
CA TRP A 91 48.78 4.03 19.27
C TRP A 91 47.86 3.00 18.61
N LEU A 92 47.59 1.89 19.31
CA LEU A 92 46.73 0.82 18.80
C LEU A 92 45.31 1.33 18.56
N GLU A 93 44.77 2.12 19.50
CA GLU A 93 43.47 2.77 19.36
C GLU A 93 43.40 3.65 18.11
N ASN A 94 44.41 4.49 17.88
CA ASN A 94 44.46 5.37 16.70
C ASN A 94 44.62 4.58 15.40
N ALA A 95 45.48 3.55 15.38
CA ALA A 95 45.72 2.73 14.19
C ALA A 95 44.47 1.91 13.81
N VAL A 96 43.81 1.29 14.79
CA VAL A 96 42.56 0.54 14.58
C VAL A 96 41.44 1.48 14.12
N THR A 97 41.31 2.66 14.75
CA THR A 97 40.29 3.65 14.35
C THR A 97 40.51 4.11 12.91
N GLY A 98 41.76 4.35 12.49
CA GLY A 98 42.09 4.71 11.11
C GLY A 98 41.73 3.60 10.11
N VAL A 99 42.05 2.35 10.43
CA VAL A 99 41.69 1.19 9.60
C VAL A 99 40.17 1.02 9.51
N GLN A 100 39.46 1.14 10.64
CA GLN A 100 38.00 1.05 10.68
C GLN A 100 37.36 2.14 9.80
N GLN A 101 37.77 3.40 9.96
CA GLN A 101 37.23 4.53 9.20
C GLN A 101 37.50 4.37 7.70
N ALA A 102 38.71 3.97 7.31
CA ALA A 102 39.04 3.72 5.91
C ALA A 102 38.22 2.57 5.32
N ALA A 103 38.09 1.45 6.05
CA ALA A 103 37.30 0.31 5.61
C ALA A 103 35.82 0.65 5.47
N SER A 104 35.24 1.37 6.45
CA SER A 104 33.83 1.80 6.40
C SER A 104 33.56 2.78 5.27
N ALA A 105 34.45 3.77 5.06
CA ALA A 105 34.32 4.72 3.95
C ALA A 105 34.39 4.02 2.59
N HIS A 106 35.32 3.07 2.43
CA HIS A 106 35.45 2.27 1.21
C HIS A 106 34.21 1.39 0.96
N LEU A 107 33.68 0.74 2.00
CA LEU A 107 32.45 -0.04 1.92
C LEU A 107 31.26 0.83 1.49
N LEU A 108 31.07 1.98 2.12
CA LEU A 108 29.98 2.89 1.74
C LEU A 108 30.14 3.37 0.31
N GLN A 109 31.35 3.77 -0.11
CA GLN A 109 31.60 4.17 -1.49
C GLN A 109 31.28 3.04 -2.49
N HIS A 110 31.64 1.80 -2.16
CA HIS A 110 31.33 0.64 -2.98
C HIS A 110 29.82 0.38 -3.05
N LEU A 111 29.10 0.45 -1.92
CA LEU A 111 27.64 0.30 -1.89
C LEU A 111 26.91 1.38 -2.68
N HIS A 112 27.33 2.64 -2.60
CA HIS A 112 26.71 3.75 -3.33
C HIS A 112 27.00 3.68 -4.83
N ARG A 113 28.25 3.36 -5.22
CA ARG A 113 28.67 3.40 -6.63
C ARG A 113 28.47 2.09 -7.38
N ALA A 114 28.94 0.97 -6.81
CA ALA A 114 28.93 -0.32 -7.48
C ALA A 114 27.55 -1.00 -7.38
N HIS A 115 26.91 -0.92 -6.22
CA HIS A 115 25.59 -1.52 -5.99
C HIS A 115 24.42 -0.53 -6.10
N GLY A 116 24.68 0.76 -6.30
CA GLY A 116 23.62 1.75 -6.54
C GLY A 116 22.61 1.87 -5.40
N LEU A 117 23.03 1.83 -4.12
CA LEU A 117 22.12 1.83 -2.97
C LEU A 117 21.03 2.92 -3.04
N GLU A 118 21.41 4.16 -3.38
CA GLU A 118 20.46 5.28 -3.50
C GLU A 118 19.41 5.04 -4.59
N ARG A 119 19.80 4.43 -5.71
CA ARG A 119 18.90 4.07 -6.81
C ARG A 119 17.85 3.06 -6.37
N HIS A 120 18.26 2.03 -5.62
CA HIS A 120 17.34 1.02 -5.09
C HIS A 120 16.41 1.58 -4.00
N LEU A 121 16.92 2.43 -3.12
CA LEU A 121 16.10 3.14 -2.13
C LEU A 121 15.07 4.03 -2.82
N LEU A 122 15.49 4.79 -3.84
CA LEU A 122 14.60 5.64 -4.61
C LEU A 122 13.54 4.82 -5.38
N ALA A 123 13.91 3.64 -5.90
CA ALA A 123 12.96 2.71 -6.51
C ALA A 123 11.91 2.23 -5.49
N LEU A 124 12.31 1.92 -4.25
CA LEU A 124 11.37 1.56 -3.18
C LEU A 124 10.42 2.72 -2.88
N LYS A 125 10.90 3.98 -2.82
CA LYS A 125 10.01 5.15 -2.68
C LYS A 125 9.02 5.24 -3.84
N HIS A 126 9.50 5.10 -5.07
CA HIS A 126 8.65 5.31 -6.24
C HIS A 126 7.60 4.22 -6.44
N HIS A 127 7.97 2.95 -6.24
CA HIS A 127 7.08 1.81 -6.51
C HIS A 127 6.36 1.29 -5.26
N MET A 128 7.07 1.07 -4.14
CA MET A 128 6.47 0.50 -2.91
C MET A 128 5.77 1.56 -2.06
N LEU A 129 6.27 2.79 -2.02
CA LEU A 129 5.60 3.92 -1.35
C LEU A 129 4.70 4.74 -2.30
N MET A 130 4.51 4.29 -3.54
CA MET A 130 3.63 4.92 -4.54
C MET A 130 3.98 6.40 -4.85
N GLY A 131 5.26 6.78 -4.70
CA GLY A 131 5.69 8.17 -4.93
C GLY A 131 5.59 8.64 -6.40
N ARG A 132 5.47 7.72 -7.37
CA ARG A 132 5.26 8.05 -8.78
C ARG A 132 3.82 7.73 -9.20
N GLY A 133 3.03 8.79 -9.41
CA GLY A 133 1.61 8.67 -9.75
C GLY A 133 1.35 8.08 -11.14
N ASP A 134 2.23 8.32 -12.12
CA ASP A 134 2.09 7.81 -13.50
C ASP A 134 2.18 6.28 -13.55
N PHE A 135 3.16 5.69 -12.86
CA PHE A 135 3.31 4.24 -12.72
C PHE A 135 2.09 3.61 -12.03
N VAL A 136 1.66 4.17 -10.90
CA VAL A 136 0.54 3.62 -10.12
C VAL A 136 -0.76 3.69 -10.92
N SER A 137 -1.00 4.80 -11.62
CA SER A 137 -2.17 4.94 -12.50
C SER A 137 -2.15 3.90 -13.62
N ALA A 138 -1.04 3.76 -14.35
CA ALA A 138 -0.91 2.78 -15.41
C ALA A 138 -1.06 1.33 -14.92
N LEU A 139 -0.49 1.01 -13.75
CA LEU A 139 -0.64 -0.30 -13.13
C LEU A 139 -2.10 -0.58 -12.75
N LEU A 140 -2.78 0.39 -12.13
CA LEU A 140 -4.18 0.24 -11.77
C LEU A 140 -5.06 0.05 -13.01
N ASP A 141 -4.87 0.85 -14.07
CA ASP A 141 -5.67 0.75 -15.29
C ASP A 141 -5.54 -0.62 -15.98
N LEU A 142 -4.34 -1.21 -15.97
CA LEU A 142 -4.08 -2.53 -16.57
C LEU A 142 -4.51 -3.68 -15.65
N ALA A 143 -4.29 -3.56 -14.34
CA ALA A 143 -4.53 -4.65 -13.39
C ALA A 143 -5.98 -4.73 -12.90
N GLU A 144 -6.73 -3.63 -12.89
CA GLU A 144 -8.13 -3.56 -12.43
C GLU A 144 -9.03 -4.72 -12.89
N PRO A 145 -9.12 -5.08 -14.20
CA PRO A 145 -9.99 -6.17 -14.65
C PRO A 145 -9.57 -7.55 -14.12
N GLU A 146 -8.28 -7.75 -13.80
CA GLU A 146 -7.78 -8.98 -13.20
C GLU A 146 -8.00 -8.98 -11.68
N LEU A 147 -7.91 -7.81 -11.04
CA LEU A 147 -8.08 -7.64 -9.59
C LEU A 147 -9.53 -7.70 -9.12
N ASP A 148 -10.50 -7.32 -9.99
CA ASP A 148 -11.94 -7.44 -9.72
C ASP A 148 -12.43 -8.91 -9.69
N LYS A 149 -11.62 -9.85 -10.18
CA LYS A 149 -11.91 -11.30 -10.10
C LYS A 149 -11.78 -11.80 -8.65
N PRO A 150 -12.48 -12.90 -8.29
CA PRO A 150 -12.26 -13.55 -6.99
C PRO A 150 -10.82 -14.06 -6.90
N ALA A 151 -10.21 -13.98 -5.72
CA ALA A 151 -8.78 -14.22 -5.52
C ALA A 151 -8.28 -15.59 -6.02
N ARG A 152 -9.15 -16.61 -6.09
CA ARG A 152 -8.82 -17.95 -6.60
C ARG A 152 -8.66 -18.01 -8.13
N GLN A 153 -9.21 -17.05 -8.86
CA GLN A 153 -9.18 -16.99 -10.33
C GLN A 153 -8.10 -16.04 -10.87
N VAL A 154 -7.43 -15.30 -9.99
CA VAL A 154 -6.42 -14.30 -10.34
C VAL A 154 -5.11 -14.98 -10.75
N SER A 155 -4.60 -14.62 -11.92
CA SER A 155 -3.33 -15.15 -12.41
C SER A 155 -2.15 -14.22 -12.07
N GLN A 156 -1.19 -14.72 -11.29
CA GLN A 156 0.06 -14.01 -11.01
C GLN A 156 0.84 -13.69 -12.30
N TYR A 157 0.81 -14.57 -13.30
CA TYR A 157 1.50 -14.36 -14.57
C TYR A 157 0.91 -13.19 -15.35
N VAL A 158 -0.42 -13.07 -15.40
CA VAL A 158 -1.11 -11.95 -16.08
C VAL A 158 -0.79 -10.64 -15.37
N LEU A 159 -0.86 -10.63 -14.03
CA LEU A 159 -0.52 -9.45 -13.25
C LEU A 159 0.95 -9.04 -13.39
N GLN A 160 1.88 -9.99 -13.51
CA GLN A 160 3.28 -9.69 -13.83
C GLN A 160 3.39 -9.03 -15.21
N GLY A 161 2.68 -9.55 -16.22
CA GLY A 161 2.63 -8.91 -17.54
C GLY A 161 2.08 -7.48 -17.50
N HIS A 162 1.04 -7.23 -16.68
CA HIS A 162 0.51 -5.88 -16.45
C HIS A 162 1.52 -4.99 -15.72
N LEU A 163 2.25 -5.51 -14.73
CA LEU A 163 3.32 -4.78 -14.05
C LEU A 163 4.42 -4.38 -15.04
N ASP A 164 4.89 -5.29 -15.87
CA ASP A 164 5.94 -5.02 -16.86
C ASP A 164 5.47 -3.99 -17.90
N ALA A 165 4.20 -4.05 -18.31
CA ALA A 165 3.59 -3.07 -19.20
C ALA A 165 3.45 -1.69 -18.54
N ALA A 166 3.01 -1.63 -17.28
CA ALA A 166 2.92 -0.39 -16.51
C ALA A 166 4.29 0.25 -16.26
N LEU A 167 5.30 -0.58 -15.98
CA LEU A 167 6.69 -0.13 -15.91
C LEU A 167 7.07 0.54 -17.22
N ARG A 168 6.96 -0.15 -18.37
CA ARG A 168 7.30 0.41 -19.69
C ARG A 168 6.52 1.68 -20.06
N ALA A 169 5.26 1.78 -19.65
CA ALA A 169 4.42 2.95 -19.90
C ALA A 169 4.81 4.16 -19.04
N SER A 170 5.35 3.93 -17.84
CA SER A 170 5.79 5.00 -16.97
C SER A 170 7.08 5.64 -17.48
N THR A 171 7.15 6.96 -17.32
CA THR A 171 8.34 7.79 -17.59
C THR A 171 9.58 7.31 -16.81
N ALA A 172 9.35 6.52 -15.76
CA ALA A 172 10.30 6.00 -14.81
C ALA A 172 11.27 4.94 -15.33
N SER A 173 10.82 4.05 -16.22
CA SER A 173 11.48 2.76 -16.43
C SER A 173 12.38 2.69 -17.66
N SER A 174 12.33 3.71 -18.53
CA SER A 174 13.11 3.73 -19.78
C SER A 174 14.63 3.68 -19.55
N GLN A 175 15.11 3.85 -18.31
CA GLN A 175 16.54 3.98 -18.03
C GLN A 175 17.11 2.89 -17.11
N ASP A 176 16.28 2.12 -16.38
CA ASP A 176 16.75 1.32 -15.24
C ASP A 176 16.27 -0.15 -15.24
N THR A 177 16.89 -0.99 -16.08
CA THR A 177 16.52 -2.42 -16.25
C THR A 177 16.64 -3.25 -14.97
N ASP A 178 17.71 -3.07 -14.18
CA ASP A 178 17.93 -3.84 -12.94
C ASP A 178 16.86 -3.59 -11.87
N VAL A 179 16.24 -2.40 -11.84
CA VAL A 179 15.14 -2.11 -10.90
C VAL A 179 13.87 -2.82 -11.33
N ALA A 180 13.59 -2.85 -12.64
CA ALA A 180 12.43 -3.51 -13.21
C ALA A 180 12.49 -5.03 -12.99
N ASP A 181 13.65 -5.65 -13.23
CA ASP A 181 13.85 -7.09 -13.07
C ASP A 181 13.69 -7.56 -11.61
N ARG A 182 13.93 -6.67 -10.64
CA ARG A 182 13.76 -6.94 -9.20
C ARG A 182 12.32 -6.78 -8.71
N LEU A 183 11.47 -6.06 -9.43
CA LEU A 183 10.09 -5.82 -9.02
C LEU A 183 9.19 -6.94 -9.53
N THR A 184 8.61 -7.71 -8.61
CA THR A 184 7.80 -8.88 -8.93
C THR A 184 6.44 -8.82 -8.24
N VAL A 185 5.42 -9.39 -8.88
CA VAL A 185 4.11 -9.56 -8.28
C VAL A 185 4.12 -10.79 -7.38
N ARG A 186 3.54 -10.66 -6.18
CA ARG A 186 3.22 -11.78 -5.29
C ARG A 186 1.77 -11.76 -4.87
N LEU A 187 1.16 -12.94 -4.88
CA LEU A 187 -0.20 -13.15 -4.37
C LEU A 187 -0.11 -13.79 -2.98
N ALA A 188 -0.82 -13.19 -2.02
CA ALA A 188 -1.04 -13.77 -0.71
C ALA A 188 -1.98 -14.97 -0.80
N ARG A 189 -2.04 -15.78 0.27
CA ARG A 189 -2.99 -16.88 0.37
C ARG A 189 -4.42 -16.32 0.40
N ALA A 190 -5.21 -16.70 -0.60
CA ALA A 190 -6.63 -16.34 -0.69
C ALA A 190 -7.47 -17.01 0.40
N LEU A 191 -8.33 -16.22 1.05
CA LEU A 191 -9.41 -16.67 1.92
C LEU A 191 -10.74 -16.68 1.14
N GLU A 192 -11.80 -17.18 1.78
CA GLU A 192 -13.14 -17.16 1.18
C GLU A 192 -13.70 -15.75 1.14
N GLY A 193 -14.20 -15.34 -0.02
CA GLY A 193 -14.69 -13.97 -0.25
C GLY A 193 -13.63 -12.96 -0.66
N ASP A 194 -12.33 -13.31 -0.63
CA ASP A 194 -11.28 -12.39 -1.06
C ASP A 194 -11.35 -12.09 -2.56
N SER A 195 -11.13 -10.82 -2.90
CA SER A 195 -10.94 -10.36 -4.27
C SER A 195 -9.45 -10.29 -4.62
N GLY A 196 -9.12 -10.18 -5.91
CA GLY A 196 -7.73 -9.99 -6.35
C GLY A 196 -7.04 -8.79 -5.70
N TRP A 197 -7.80 -7.74 -5.39
CA TRP A 197 -7.33 -6.57 -4.64
C TRP A 197 -6.77 -6.89 -3.25
N ASP A 198 -7.29 -7.92 -2.58
CA ASP A 198 -6.93 -8.26 -1.20
C ASP A 198 -5.66 -9.14 -1.14
N VAL A 199 -5.43 -9.94 -2.19
CA VAL A 199 -4.28 -10.84 -2.28
C VAL A 199 -3.08 -10.24 -3.00
N PHE A 200 -3.28 -9.21 -3.82
CA PHE A 200 -2.22 -8.58 -4.59
C PHE A 200 -1.17 -7.88 -3.73
N SER A 201 0.11 -8.09 -4.06
CA SER A 201 1.22 -7.33 -3.48
C SER A 201 2.40 -7.24 -4.45
N LEU A 202 3.16 -6.15 -4.33
CA LEU A 202 4.46 -6.03 -4.97
C LEU A 202 5.55 -6.54 -4.02
N GLN A 203 6.56 -7.19 -4.58
CA GLN A 203 7.78 -7.59 -3.89
C GLN A 203 8.98 -7.03 -4.63
N TYR A 204 9.92 -6.48 -3.85
CA TYR A 204 11.22 -6.08 -4.34
C TYR A 204 12.25 -7.15 -3.99
N ALA A 205 12.85 -7.78 -5.00
CA ALA A 205 13.90 -8.77 -4.83
C ALA A 205 15.23 -8.09 -4.49
N VAL A 206 15.74 -8.40 -3.30
CA VAL A 206 16.97 -7.84 -2.77
C VAL A 206 18.01 -8.95 -2.64
N ASP A 207 19.14 -8.80 -3.33
CA ASP A 207 20.23 -9.76 -3.33
C ASP A 207 21.56 -9.11 -2.95
N GLY A 208 22.55 -9.96 -2.64
CA GLY A 208 23.94 -9.55 -2.45
C GLY A 208 24.15 -8.54 -1.31
N ALA A 209 24.99 -7.52 -1.55
CA ALA A 209 25.37 -6.55 -0.54
C ALA A 209 24.21 -5.64 -0.07
N LEU A 210 23.23 -5.37 -0.94
CA LEU A 210 22.06 -4.52 -0.62
C LEU A 210 21.17 -5.15 0.46
N ALA A 211 21.13 -6.48 0.53
CA ALA A 211 20.34 -7.20 1.52
C ALA A 211 20.82 -6.98 2.96
N ALA A 212 22.03 -6.44 3.17
CA ALA A 212 22.46 -6.00 4.51
C ALA A 212 21.70 -4.77 5.00
N VAL A 213 21.41 -3.82 4.10
CA VAL A 213 20.62 -2.61 4.39
C VAL A 213 19.12 -2.92 4.31
N LEU A 214 18.70 -3.50 3.19
CA LEU A 214 17.32 -3.84 2.87
C LEU A 214 16.96 -5.22 3.44
N ALA A 215 17.03 -5.33 4.76
CA ALA A 215 16.77 -6.57 5.48
C ALA A 215 15.31 -7.05 5.29
N PRO A 216 15.03 -8.36 5.50
CA PRO A 216 13.66 -8.89 5.39
C PRO A 216 12.66 -8.19 6.31
N SER A 217 13.08 -7.74 7.49
CA SER A 217 12.27 -6.93 8.42
C SER A 217 11.88 -5.58 7.80
N ALA A 218 12.83 -4.91 7.15
CA ALA A 218 12.58 -3.64 6.46
C ALA A 218 11.62 -3.83 5.29
N MET A 219 11.80 -4.89 4.49
CA MET A 219 10.89 -5.21 3.38
C MET A 219 9.49 -5.55 3.87
N ALA A 220 9.36 -6.21 5.02
CA ALA A 220 8.06 -6.45 5.66
C ALA A 220 7.39 -5.13 6.05
N SER A 221 8.13 -4.14 6.58
CA SER A 221 7.61 -2.81 6.86
C SER A 221 7.13 -2.09 5.60
N TYR A 222 7.91 -2.10 4.51
CA TYR A 222 7.46 -1.56 3.23
C TYR A 222 6.18 -2.22 2.72
N LEU A 223 6.08 -3.55 2.82
CA LEU A 223 4.88 -4.28 2.40
C LEU A 223 3.65 -3.90 3.24
N ARG A 224 3.82 -3.66 4.54
CA ARG A 224 2.74 -3.19 5.42
C ARG A 224 2.25 -1.81 4.99
N VAL A 225 3.17 -0.89 4.71
CA VAL A 225 2.84 0.44 4.17
C VAL A 225 2.16 0.33 2.82
N PHE A 226 2.73 -0.44 1.89
CA PHE A 226 2.18 -0.66 0.55
C PHE A 226 0.72 -1.15 0.60
N ARG A 227 0.40 -2.12 1.45
CA ARG A 227 -0.97 -2.66 1.57
C ARG A 227 -2.00 -1.62 1.98
N LEU A 228 -1.65 -0.72 2.91
CA LEU A 228 -2.53 0.38 3.30
C LEU A 228 -2.72 1.36 2.14
N LEU A 229 -1.62 1.81 1.52
CA LEU A 229 -1.67 2.70 0.36
C LEU A 229 -2.49 2.11 -0.79
N TRP A 230 -2.33 0.81 -1.03
CA TRP A 230 -3.07 0.05 -2.05
C TRP A 230 -4.57 0.00 -1.74
N THR A 231 -4.94 -0.20 -0.48
CA THR A 231 -6.34 -0.17 -0.05
C THR A 231 -6.95 1.21 -0.29
N ILE A 232 -6.22 2.28 0.03
CA ILE A 232 -6.67 3.66 -0.22
C ILE A 232 -6.85 3.91 -1.73
N LYS A 233 -5.91 3.43 -2.56
CA LYS A 233 -6.00 3.54 -4.03
C LYS A 233 -7.18 2.75 -4.61
N ARG A 234 -7.48 1.56 -4.08
CA ARG A 234 -8.69 0.80 -4.43
C ARG A 234 -9.96 1.62 -4.13
N VAL A 235 -10.04 2.21 -2.94
CA VAL A 235 -11.21 3.03 -2.54
C VAL A 235 -11.36 4.24 -3.46
N GLU A 236 -10.28 4.93 -3.78
CA GLU A 236 -10.29 6.05 -4.73
C GLU A 236 -10.87 5.64 -6.09
N ARG A 237 -10.43 4.49 -6.63
CA ARG A 237 -10.96 3.94 -7.89
C ARG A 237 -12.44 3.61 -7.80
N VAL A 238 -12.85 2.93 -6.73
CA VAL A 238 -14.25 2.56 -6.49
C VAL A 238 -15.14 3.81 -6.39
N LEU A 239 -14.73 4.84 -5.66
CA LEU A 239 -15.47 6.10 -5.54
C LEU A 239 -15.48 6.90 -6.85
N GLY A 240 -14.42 6.81 -7.65
CA GLY A 240 -14.37 7.36 -9.01
C GLY A 240 -15.38 6.69 -9.94
N ARG A 241 -15.46 5.35 -9.94
CA ARG A 241 -16.48 4.59 -10.69
C ARG A 241 -17.89 4.93 -10.22
N ALA A 242 -18.10 5.03 -8.90
CA ALA A 242 -19.38 5.44 -8.34
C ALA A 242 -19.80 6.85 -8.80
N TRP A 243 -18.86 7.80 -8.87
CA TRP A 243 -19.13 9.14 -9.38
C TRP A 243 -19.53 9.12 -10.87
N ALA A 244 -18.78 8.39 -11.70
CA ALA A 244 -19.11 8.23 -13.12
C ALA A 244 -20.53 7.65 -13.29
N ARG A 245 -20.85 6.59 -12.54
CA ARG A 245 -22.16 5.95 -12.59
C ARG A 245 -23.30 6.86 -12.15
N LEU A 246 -23.10 7.66 -11.10
CA LEU A 246 -24.11 8.63 -10.66
C LEU A 246 -24.37 9.68 -11.74
N ASN A 247 -23.32 10.13 -12.44
CA ASN A 247 -23.49 11.04 -13.57
C ASN A 247 -24.24 10.37 -14.72
N ASP A 248 -23.93 9.12 -15.07
CA ASP A 248 -24.66 8.38 -16.11
C ASP A 248 -26.16 8.30 -15.76
N ALA A 249 -26.48 7.97 -14.51
CA ALA A 249 -27.86 7.94 -14.01
C ALA A 249 -28.54 9.31 -14.10
N ALA A 250 -27.83 10.39 -13.79
CA ALA A 250 -28.35 11.76 -13.93
C ALA A 250 -28.64 12.12 -15.39
N HIS A 251 -27.79 11.72 -16.33
CA HIS A 251 -28.00 11.94 -17.78
C HIS A 251 -29.15 11.08 -18.32
N ALA A 252 -29.26 9.83 -17.87
CA ALA A 252 -30.38 8.95 -18.18
C ALA A 252 -31.70 9.53 -17.65
N MET A 253 -31.69 10.08 -16.44
CA MET A 253 -32.85 10.75 -15.85
C MET A 253 -33.27 12.00 -16.65
N ALA A 254 -32.31 12.82 -17.11
CA ALA A 254 -32.60 13.96 -17.97
C ALA A 254 -33.21 13.52 -19.32
N THR A 255 -32.73 12.40 -19.87
CA THR A 255 -33.30 11.78 -21.07
C THR A 255 -34.74 11.31 -20.83
N LEU A 256 -35.02 10.69 -19.68
CA LEU A 256 -36.35 10.26 -19.30
C LEU A 256 -37.32 11.45 -19.26
N ARG A 257 -36.94 12.54 -18.58
CA ARG A 257 -37.75 13.77 -18.51
C ARG A 257 -38.01 14.40 -19.88
N ALA A 258 -37.06 14.30 -20.81
CA ALA A 258 -37.28 14.79 -22.18
C ALA A 258 -38.33 13.94 -22.93
N LEU A 259 -38.30 12.61 -22.76
CA LEU A 259 -39.27 11.70 -23.37
C LEU A 259 -40.68 11.87 -22.79
N GLU A 260 -40.80 12.06 -21.47
CA GLU A 260 -42.07 12.38 -20.79
C GLU A 260 -42.68 13.66 -21.36
N LYS A 261 -41.87 14.71 -21.55
CA LYS A 261 -42.33 15.99 -22.08
C LYS A 261 -42.80 15.92 -23.55
N GLU A 262 -42.19 15.07 -24.36
CA GLU A 262 -42.54 14.95 -25.79
C GLU A 262 -43.91 14.29 -26.01
N HIS A 263 -44.27 13.30 -25.18
CA HIS A 263 -45.48 12.48 -25.40
C HIS A 263 -46.51 12.59 -24.26
N GLY A 264 -46.22 13.31 -23.18
CA GLY A 264 -47.15 13.60 -22.10
C GLY A 264 -47.47 12.42 -21.17
N VAL A 265 -46.65 11.37 -21.18
CA VAL A 265 -46.82 10.19 -20.31
C VAL A 265 -45.65 10.12 -19.34
N ASP A 266 -45.93 10.38 -18.07
CA ASP A 266 -44.96 10.33 -16.98
C ASP A 266 -44.69 8.89 -16.54
N VAL A 267 -43.44 8.61 -16.15
CA VAL A 267 -43.04 7.32 -15.59
C VAL A 267 -43.27 7.34 -14.08
N SER A 268 -44.16 6.47 -13.59
CA SER A 268 -44.44 6.37 -12.15
C SER A 268 -43.16 6.03 -11.37
N GLY A 269 -42.97 6.67 -10.20
CA GLY A 269 -41.79 6.48 -9.35
C GLY A 269 -40.54 7.29 -9.72
N ALA A 270 -40.46 7.83 -10.94
CA ALA A 270 -39.30 8.59 -11.42
C ALA A 270 -39.09 9.96 -10.72
N GLU A 271 -40.09 10.44 -9.99
CA GLU A 271 -40.02 11.66 -9.16
C GLU A 271 -39.10 11.54 -7.95
N LYS A 272 -38.93 10.32 -7.41
CA LYS A 272 -38.09 10.07 -6.23
C LYS A 272 -36.60 9.99 -6.58
N VAL A 273 -36.29 9.62 -7.83
CA VAL A 273 -34.92 9.40 -8.32
C VAL A 273 -34.01 10.63 -8.17
N PRO A 274 -34.41 11.88 -8.53
CA PRO A 274 -33.55 13.05 -8.36
C PRO A 274 -33.15 13.32 -6.90
N THR A 275 -34.04 13.05 -5.94
CA THR A 275 -33.73 13.22 -4.51
C THR A 275 -32.76 12.14 -4.05
N MET A 276 -32.96 10.90 -4.47
CA MET A 276 -32.00 9.81 -4.19
C MET A 276 -30.63 10.06 -4.82
N LEU A 277 -30.56 10.51 -6.08
CA LEU A 277 -29.30 10.85 -6.74
C LEU A 277 -28.54 11.94 -5.97
N ARG A 278 -29.23 12.99 -5.51
CA ARG A 278 -28.60 14.04 -4.68
C ARG A 278 -28.04 13.48 -3.37
N ALA A 279 -28.81 12.64 -2.67
CA ALA A 279 -28.35 11.99 -1.44
C ALA A 279 -27.12 11.10 -1.70
N PHE A 280 -27.17 10.26 -2.75
CA PHE A 280 -26.08 9.36 -3.09
C PHE A 280 -24.82 10.12 -3.52
N HIS A 281 -24.98 11.21 -4.28
CA HIS A 281 -23.88 12.12 -4.61
C HIS A 281 -23.25 12.71 -3.34
N SER A 282 -24.05 13.15 -2.37
CA SER A 282 -23.58 13.74 -1.12
C SER A 282 -22.77 12.73 -0.29
N TRP A 283 -23.34 11.56 0.00
CA TRP A 283 -22.67 10.50 0.78
C TRP A 283 -21.37 10.00 0.14
N ARG A 284 -21.37 9.78 -1.19
CA ARG A 284 -20.16 9.43 -1.93
C ARG A 284 -19.13 10.56 -1.90
N SER A 285 -19.55 11.82 -1.91
CA SER A 285 -18.64 12.97 -1.85
C SER A 285 -17.91 13.07 -0.53
N GLU A 286 -18.62 12.81 0.57
CA GLU A 286 -18.04 12.81 1.91
C GLU A 286 -16.94 11.74 2.03
N ALA A 287 -17.24 10.50 1.62
CA ALA A 287 -16.28 9.41 1.59
C ALA A 287 -15.04 9.74 0.71
N ALA A 288 -15.26 10.35 -0.46
CA ALA A 288 -14.17 10.75 -1.36
C ALA A 288 -13.30 11.87 -0.77
N GLN A 289 -13.91 12.83 -0.08
CA GLN A 289 -13.19 13.91 0.59
C GLN A 289 -12.32 13.36 1.73
N PHE A 290 -12.82 12.39 2.50
CA PHE A 290 -12.03 11.70 3.51
C PHE A 290 -10.81 10.99 2.88
N ALA A 291 -11.03 10.18 1.83
CA ALA A 291 -9.95 9.44 1.18
C ALA A 291 -8.87 10.39 0.61
N SER A 292 -9.28 11.49 -0.03
CA SER A 292 -8.36 12.52 -0.55
C SER A 292 -7.59 13.25 0.56
N SER A 293 -8.26 13.57 1.67
CA SER A 293 -7.62 14.22 2.82
C SER A 293 -6.60 13.29 3.49
N LEU A 294 -6.92 12.00 3.62
CA LEU A 294 -6.02 10.98 4.11
C LEU A 294 -4.79 10.82 3.21
N GLN A 295 -4.97 10.75 1.88
CA GLN A 295 -3.85 10.69 0.95
C GLN A 295 -2.94 11.93 1.05
N SER A 296 -3.54 13.11 1.18
CA SER A 296 -2.80 14.37 1.34
C SER A 296 -1.95 14.36 2.61
N TYR A 297 -2.53 13.93 3.74
CA TYR A 297 -1.79 13.76 5.00
C TYR A 297 -0.64 12.77 4.86
N ILE A 298 -0.91 11.58 4.32
CA ILE A 298 0.10 10.53 4.17
C ILE A 298 1.27 11.00 3.29
N ALA A 299 0.99 11.67 2.19
CA ALA A 299 2.03 12.15 1.28
C ALA A 299 2.86 13.29 1.91
N LEU A 300 2.18 14.32 2.44
CA LEU A 300 2.83 15.58 2.82
C LEU A 300 3.36 15.61 4.25
N GLU A 301 2.71 14.94 5.19
CA GLU A 301 3.08 14.96 6.61
C GLU A 301 3.87 13.72 7.04
N VAL A 302 3.67 12.58 6.37
CA VAL A 302 4.31 11.31 6.77
C VAL A 302 5.43 10.91 5.83
N ILE A 303 5.14 10.67 4.55
CA ILE A 303 6.12 10.08 3.61
C ILE A 303 7.21 11.08 3.22
N GLU A 304 6.84 12.27 2.74
CA GLU A 304 7.83 13.22 2.22
C GLU A 304 8.77 13.78 3.30
N PRO A 305 8.29 14.18 4.50
CA PRO A 305 9.18 14.67 5.55
C PRO A 305 10.15 13.58 6.06
N ALA A 306 9.65 12.36 6.28
CA ALA A 306 10.49 11.25 6.73
C ALA A 306 11.56 10.90 5.68
N TRP A 307 11.19 10.93 4.39
CA TRP A 307 12.15 10.70 3.31
C TRP A 307 13.18 11.81 3.17
N ALA A 308 12.76 13.08 3.29
CA ALA A 308 13.65 14.23 3.19
C ALA A 308 14.70 14.24 4.32
N GLU A 309 14.28 13.94 5.55
CA GLU A 309 15.18 13.78 6.70
C GLU A 309 16.17 12.63 6.47
N PHE A 310 15.68 11.46 6.05
CA PHE A 310 16.51 10.30 5.73
C PHE A 310 17.56 10.65 4.64
N GLY A 311 17.14 11.25 3.53
CA GLY A 311 18.02 11.62 2.43
C GLY A 311 19.09 12.65 2.82
N ALA A 312 18.75 13.61 3.69
CA ALA A 312 19.70 14.62 4.19
C ALA A 312 20.77 14.03 5.12
N CYS A 313 20.46 12.91 5.78
CA CYS A 313 21.37 12.19 6.67
C CYS A 313 22.15 11.07 5.97
N LEU A 314 21.58 10.44 4.94
CA LEU A 314 22.19 9.29 4.24
C LEU A 314 23.59 9.59 3.72
N GLY A 315 23.78 10.74 3.07
CA GLY A 315 25.09 11.15 2.54
C GLY A 315 26.14 11.53 3.60
N LYS A 316 25.74 11.64 4.88
CA LYS A 316 26.63 11.98 6.01
C LYS A 316 27.00 10.77 6.86
N ALA A 317 26.43 9.60 6.55
CA ALA A 317 26.67 8.38 7.31
C ALA A 317 28.13 7.94 7.22
N ARG A 318 28.69 7.48 8.34
CA ARG A 318 30.10 7.12 8.49
C ARG A 318 30.35 5.64 8.32
N ASP A 319 29.35 4.82 8.64
CA ASP A 319 29.42 3.38 8.54
C ASP A 319 28.08 2.78 8.06
N LEU A 320 28.10 1.47 7.80
CA LEU A 320 26.93 0.73 7.34
C LEU A 320 25.85 0.61 8.42
N ASP A 321 26.21 0.58 9.69
CA ASP A 321 25.25 0.49 10.80
C ASP A 321 24.43 1.78 10.95
N GLU A 322 25.05 2.95 10.75
CA GLU A 322 24.39 4.25 10.70
C GLU A 322 23.41 4.32 9.52
N VAL A 323 23.79 3.82 8.34
CA VAL A 323 22.87 3.73 7.18
C VAL A 323 21.67 2.83 7.49
N VAL A 324 21.90 1.66 8.09
CA VAL A 324 20.83 0.74 8.50
C VAL A 324 19.92 1.40 9.55
N GLY A 325 20.51 2.05 10.56
CA GLY A 325 19.76 2.73 11.62
C GLY A 325 18.92 3.89 11.11
N LEU A 326 19.44 4.70 10.19
CA LEU A 326 18.70 5.78 9.53
C LEU A 326 17.52 5.23 8.71
N HIS A 327 17.74 4.14 7.98
CA HIS A 327 16.70 3.49 7.16
C HIS A 327 15.59 2.87 8.02
N GLU A 328 15.96 2.12 9.06
CA GLU A 328 15.02 1.52 10.00
C GLU A 328 14.26 2.61 10.78
N GLY A 329 14.94 3.69 11.17
CA GLY A 329 14.33 4.85 11.81
C GLY A 329 13.30 5.55 10.92
N MET A 330 13.61 5.77 9.64
CA MET A 330 12.65 6.28 8.66
C MET A 330 11.44 5.35 8.54
N LEU A 331 11.66 4.03 8.40
CA LEU A 331 10.57 3.05 8.32
C LEU A 331 9.71 3.01 9.58
N ALA A 332 10.30 3.15 10.76
CA ALA A 332 9.57 3.23 12.02
C ALA A 332 8.65 4.47 12.04
N LYS A 333 9.17 5.64 11.64
CA LYS A 333 8.37 6.87 11.50
C LYS A 333 7.22 6.70 10.50
N LEU A 334 7.45 6.02 9.36
CA LEU A 334 6.39 5.73 8.39
C LEU A 334 5.33 4.80 8.97
N VAL A 335 5.73 3.71 9.63
CA VAL A 335 4.79 2.76 10.25
C VAL A 335 3.97 3.44 11.34
N GLU A 336 4.59 4.28 12.16
CA GLU A 336 3.93 5.04 13.22
C GLU A 336 2.96 6.08 12.65
N GLY A 337 3.41 6.94 11.71
CA GLY A 337 2.60 7.97 11.07
C GLY A 337 1.46 7.44 10.19
N LEU A 338 1.53 6.17 9.76
CA LEU A 338 0.46 5.48 9.04
C LEU A 338 -0.48 4.68 9.96
N PHE A 339 -0.37 4.87 11.27
CA PHE A 339 -1.16 4.18 12.29
C PHE A 339 -0.93 2.66 12.35
N LEU A 340 0.17 2.16 11.78
CA LEU A 340 0.47 0.72 11.70
C LEU A 340 1.16 0.17 12.97
N GLY A 341 1.41 0.98 14.01
CA GLY A 341 2.18 0.58 15.20
C GLY A 341 1.59 -0.58 16.02
N GLY A 342 0.30 -0.90 15.90
CA GLY A 342 -0.41 -1.88 16.73
C GLY A 342 -0.24 -3.37 16.38
N THR A 343 0.52 -3.71 15.33
CA THR A 343 0.65 -5.11 14.87
C THR A 343 2.11 -5.56 14.83
N GLY A 344 2.47 -6.50 15.69
CA GLY A 344 3.72 -7.27 15.56
C GLY A 344 3.78 -8.00 14.20
N PRO A 345 4.94 -8.54 13.81
CA PRO A 345 5.13 -9.21 12.52
C PRO A 345 4.44 -10.58 12.49
N GLY A 346 3.10 -10.57 12.40
CA GLY A 346 2.27 -11.72 12.10
C GLY A 346 2.00 -11.76 10.60
N LEU A 347 2.69 -12.68 9.91
CA LEU A 347 2.30 -13.12 8.58
C LEU A 347 0.85 -13.66 8.61
N GLY A 348 -0.04 -12.99 7.89
CA GLY A 348 -1.25 -13.57 7.34
C GLY A 348 -2.46 -13.66 8.29
N GLY A 349 -3.53 -12.97 7.92
CA GLY A 349 -4.84 -13.18 8.50
C GLY A 349 -5.72 -11.95 8.35
N SER A 350 -6.45 -11.85 7.23
CA SER A 350 -7.72 -11.13 7.22
C SER A 350 -8.68 -11.93 8.11
N SER A 351 -8.69 -11.68 9.42
CA SER A 351 -9.64 -12.33 10.33
C SER A 351 -10.95 -11.55 10.36
N LEU A 352 -11.82 -11.83 9.40
CA LEU A 352 -13.26 -11.68 9.57
C LEU A 352 -13.83 -13.09 9.73
N GLY A 353 -14.11 -13.48 10.98
CA GLY A 353 -14.86 -14.69 11.30
C GLY A 353 -14.17 -15.58 12.34
N GLY A 354 -14.69 -15.55 13.57
CA GLY A 354 -14.56 -16.65 14.53
C GLY A 354 -13.66 -16.39 15.75
N GLN A 355 -14.32 -16.13 16.88
CA GLN A 355 -13.84 -16.15 18.27
C GLN A 355 -12.91 -15.01 18.73
N GLN A 356 -13.56 -14.05 19.40
CA GLN A 356 -12.96 -13.10 20.34
C GLN A 356 -12.22 -13.87 21.45
N GLY A 357 -10.90 -13.87 21.36
CA GLY A 357 -9.99 -14.01 22.50
C GLY A 357 -9.63 -12.61 23.02
N ALA A 358 -9.64 -12.45 24.34
CA ALA A 358 -9.65 -11.20 25.07
C ALA A 358 -8.49 -10.20 24.80
N SER A 359 -8.85 -8.91 24.87
CA SER A 359 -8.04 -7.72 25.22
C SER A 359 -6.86 -7.30 24.32
N ALA A 360 -7.09 -7.07 23.04
CA ALA A 360 -6.26 -6.11 22.29
C ALA A 360 -6.92 -4.73 22.36
N ALA A 361 -6.17 -3.69 22.74
CA ALA A 361 -6.66 -2.31 22.70
C ALA A 361 -7.19 -1.96 21.30
N PRO A 362 -8.23 -1.13 21.16
CA PRO A 362 -8.76 -0.74 19.86
C PRO A 362 -7.66 -0.05 19.03
N ASP A 363 -7.23 -0.72 17.95
CA ASP A 363 -6.17 -0.26 17.06
C ASP A 363 -6.75 0.71 16.00
N PRO A 364 -6.25 1.96 15.90
CA PRO A 364 -6.73 2.92 14.91
C PRO A 364 -6.65 2.39 13.46
N HIS A 365 -5.65 1.57 13.13
CA HIS A 365 -5.54 0.99 11.80
C HIS A 365 -6.69 0.03 11.46
N THR A 366 -7.20 -0.72 12.44
CA THR A 366 -8.36 -1.59 12.23
C THR A 366 -9.62 -0.77 11.94
N GLY A 367 -9.81 0.34 12.67
CA GLY A 367 -10.91 1.28 12.41
C GLY A 367 -10.80 1.94 11.03
N LEU A 368 -9.60 2.39 10.65
CA LEU A 368 -9.32 2.98 9.34
C LEU A 368 -9.60 1.98 8.20
N ARG A 369 -9.11 0.75 8.31
CA ARG A 369 -9.34 -0.29 7.30
C ARG A 369 -10.82 -0.62 7.16
N ALA A 370 -11.55 -0.72 8.28
CA ALA A 370 -12.99 -0.96 8.25
C ALA A 370 -13.77 0.19 7.59
N ALA A 371 -13.36 1.45 7.84
CA ALA A 371 -13.95 2.62 7.17
C ALA A 371 -13.71 2.58 5.66
N LEU A 372 -12.47 2.31 5.23
CA LEU A 372 -12.10 2.20 3.80
C LEU A 372 -12.90 1.09 3.09
N ILE A 373 -13.04 -0.09 3.70
CA ILE A 373 -13.84 -1.19 3.14
C ILE A 373 -15.32 -0.79 3.04
N SER A 374 -15.85 -0.10 4.04
CA SER A 374 -17.25 0.37 4.04
C SER A 374 -17.52 1.38 2.91
N MET A 375 -16.55 2.22 2.55
CA MET A 375 -16.68 3.13 1.41
C MET A 375 -16.82 2.39 0.09
N ALA A 376 -16.15 1.24 -0.06
CA ALA A 376 -16.26 0.45 -1.27
C ALA A 376 -17.65 -0.17 -1.46
N ALA A 377 -18.37 -0.44 -0.37
CA ALA A 377 -19.74 -0.96 -0.40
C ALA A 377 -20.78 0.03 -0.95
N LEU A 378 -20.44 1.32 -1.04
CA LEU A 378 -21.33 2.34 -1.62
C LEU A 378 -21.57 2.13 -3.12
N LEU A 379 -20.68 1.41 -3.82
CA LEU A 379 -20.74 1.24 -5.28
C LEU A 379 -21.95 0.40 -5.72
N GLU A 380 -22.31 -0.64 -4.97
CA GLU A 380 -23.35 -1.59 -5.37
C GLU A 380 -24.75 -0.96 -5.39
N PRO A 381 -25.21 -0.23 -4.35
CA PRO A 381 -26.48 0.51 -4.42
C PRO A 381 -26.50 1.57 -5.52
N ILE A 382 -25.36 2.20 -5.82
CA ILE A 382 -25.24 3.20 -6.89
C ILE A 382 -25.40 2.54 -8.27
N HIS A 383 -24.78 1.38 -8.50
CA HIS A 383 -24.99 0.59 -9.71
C HIS A 383 -26.46 0.19 -9.87
N GLY A 384 -27.11 -0.23 -8.77
CA GLY A 384 -28.53 -0.58 -8.76
C GLY A 384 -29.44 0.58 -9.19
N LEU A 385 -29.25 1.76 -8.59
CA LEU A 385 -30.03 2.95 -8.94
C LEU A 385 -29.84 3.35 -10.41
N ALA A 386 -28.59 3.37 -10.88
CA ALA A 386 -28.30 3.69 -12.27
C ALA A 386 -28.93 2.68 -13.25
N GLY A 387 -28.90 1.40 -12.90
CA GLY A 387 -29.56 0.34 -13.66
C GLY A 387 -31.07 0.53 -13.76
N LEU A 388 -31.76 0.88 -12.66
CA LEU A 388 -33.20 1.15 -12.68
C LEU A 388 -33.56 2.34 -13.59
N VAL A 389 -32.78 3.42 -13.54
CA VAL A 389 -33.03 4.61 -14.38
C VAL A 389 -32.83 4.27 -15.86
N GLU A 390 -31.79 3.51 -16.20
CA GLU A 390 -31.55 3.07 -17.57
C GLU A 390 -32.64 2.14 -18.09
N GLN A 391 -33.10 1.20 -17.26
CA GLN A 391 -34.23 0.32 -17.57
C GLN A 391 -35.51 1.14 -17.79
N ALA A 392 -35.77 2.16 -16.97
CA ALA A 392 -36.92 3.05 -17.14
C ALA A 392 -36.84 3.84 -18.47
N VAL A 393 -35.67 4.35 -18.84
CA VAL A 393 -35.44 5.01 -20.14
C VAL A 393 -35.68 4.04 -21.30
N ALA A 394 -35.19 2.81 -21.19
CA ALA A 394 -35.41 1.78 -22.21
C ALA A 394 -36.89 1.40 -22.32
N ALA A 395 -37.59 1.25 -21.19
CA ALA A 395 -39.01 0.93 -21.14
C ALA A 395 -39.86 2.06 -21.75
N GLN A 396 -39.55 3.33 -21.44
CA GLN A 396 -40.22 4.49 -22.02
C GLN A 396 -39.99 4.57 -23.53
N ARG A 397 -38.77 4.34 -24.03
CA ARG A 397 -38.52 4.27 -25.48
C ARG A 397 -39.32 3.14 -26.15
N GLY A 398 -39.38 1.98 -25.51
CA GLY A 398 -40.17 0.84 -25.99
C GLY A 398 -41.66 1.13 -26.03
N TYR A 399 -42.20 1.76 -24.98
CA TYR A 399 -43.58 2.25 -24.94
C TYR A 399 -43.88 3.19 -26.10
N LEU A 400 -43.05 4.19 -26.32
CA LEU A 400 -43.22 5.15 -27.42
C LEU A 400 -43.16 4.50 -28.80
N ALA A 401 -42.31 3.49 -28.98
CA ALA A 401 -42.25 2.73 -30.22
C ALA A 401 -43.55 1.94 -30.47
N ARG A 402 -44.08 1.27 -29.44
CA ARG A 402 -45.36 0.55 -29.53
C ARG A 402 -46.54 1.49 -29.81
N VAL A 403 -46.56 2.67 -29.20
CA VAL A 403 -47.60 3.68 -29.47
C VAL A 403 -47.56 4.12 -30.94
N LYS A 404 -46.38 4.42 -31.48
CA LYS A 404 -46.22 4.77 -32.91
C LYS A 404 -46.63 3.64 -33.85
N GLU A 405 -46.30 2.40 -33.51
CA GLU A 405 -46.69 1.22 -34.30
C GLU A 405 -48.21 0.98 -34.25
N SER A 406 -48.84 1.15 -33.08
CA SER A 406 -50.29 1.10 -32.90
C SER A 406 -51.02 2.17 -33.72
N GLU A 407 -50.52 3.41 -33.70
CA GLU A 407 -51.08 4.52 -34.49
C GLU A 407 -51.03 4.24 -36.00
N THR A 408 -49.96 3.60 -36.49
CA THR A 408 -49.83 3.26 -37.93
C THR A 408 -50.61 2.02 -38.33
N SER A 409 -50.78 1.04 -37.44
CA SER A 409 -51.51 -0.22 -37.69
C SER A 409 -53.01 -0.14 -37.39
N GLY A 410 -53.45 0.84 -36.60
CA GLY A 410 -54.86 1.06 -36.24
C GLY A 410 -55.41 0.10 -35.18
N THR A 411 -54.55 -0.64 -34.47
CA THR A 411 -54.95 -1.59 -33.42
C THR A 411 -54.70 -1.03 -32.02
N TRP A 412 -55.77 -0.80 -31.26
CA TRP A 412 -55.71 -0.20 -29.93
C TRP A 412 -55.99 -1.28 -28.87
N THR A 413 -54.96 -1.72 -28.16
CA THR A 413 -55.06 -2.74 -27.10
C THR A 413 -54.45 -2.24 -25.80
N ASP A 414 -54.97 -2.66 -24.65
CA ASP A 414 -54.46 -2.22 -23.33
C ASP A 414 -52.97 -2.56 -23.11
N GLU A 415 -52.47 -3.63 -23.71
CA GLU A 415 -51.04 -4.01 -23.64
C GLU A 415 -50.11 -2.98 -24.31
N VAL A 416 -50.62 -2.20 -25.28
CA VAL A 416 -49.84 -1.15 -25.96
C VAL A 416 -49.68 0.07 -25.06
N TYR A 417 -50.71 0.38 -24.27
CA TYR A 417 -50.80 1.60 -23.46
C TYR A 417 -50.41 1.41 -21.99
N ASN A 418 -49.77 0.29 -21.64
CA ASN A 418 -49.23 0.12 -20.30
C ASN A 418 -48.01 1.03 -20.09
N SER A 419 -48.18 2.06 -19.28
CA SER A 419 -47.12 3.02 -18.96
C SER A 419 -46.00 2.35 -18.16
N PRO A 420 -44.73 2.67 -18.46
CA PRO A 420 -43.63 2.17 -17.65
C PRO A 420 -43.66 2.75 -16.24
N GLU A 421 -43.16 1.97 -15.29
CA GLU A 421 -43.01 2.35 -13.90
C GLU A 421 -41.65 1.92 -13.37
N ILE A 422 -41.17 2.66 -12.37
CA ILE A 422 -40.07 2.24 -11.52
C ILE A 422 -40.69 1.74 -10.22
N GLU A 423 -40.53 0.46 -9.92
CA GLU A 423 -41.09 -0.16 -8.72
C GLU A 423 -40.67 0.60 -7.46
N ALA A 424 -41.67 1.07 -6.69
CA ALA A 424 -41.42 1.84 -5.49
C ALA A 424 -40.69 1.03 -4.41
N GLU A 425 -40.95 -0.28 -4.34
CA GLU A 425 -40.30 -1.23 -3.43
C GLU A 425 -38.78 -1.30 -3.72
N ALA A 426 -38.40 -1.48 -4.99
CA ALA A 426 -36.99 -1.48 -5.41
C ALA A 426 -36.25 -0.18 -5.07
N LEU A 427 -36.90 0.99 -5.21
CA LEU A 427 -36.32 2.26 -4.80
C LEU A 427 -36.12 2.36 -3.28
N THR A 428 -37.07 1.86 -2.48
CA THR A 428 -36.95 1.85 -1.03
C THR A 428 -35.86 0.89 -0.54
N GLU A 429 -35.75 -0.28 -1.15
CA GLU A 429 -34.70 -1.25 -0.85
C GLU A 429 -33.31 -0.70 -1.16
N LEU A 430 -33.13 -0.08 -2.34
CA LEU A 430 -31.85 0.54 -2.73
C LEU A 430 -31.47 1.72 -1.82
N HIS A 431 -32.44 2.56 -1.45
CA HIS A 431 -32.21 3.63 -0.49
C HIS A 431 -31.79 3.07 0.88
N GLY A 432 -32.45 2.00 1.34
CA GLY A 432 -32.11 1.30 2.57
C GLY A 432 -30.70 0.70 2.54
N ALA A 433 -30.33 0.04 1.44
CA ALA A 433 -29.00 -0.53 1.25
C ALA A 433 -27.90 0.56 1.25
N MET A 434 -28.13 1.67 0.54
CA MET A 434 -27.19 2.79 0.53
C MET A 434 -27.05 3.43 1.92
N TRP A 435 -28.17 3.61 2.64
CA TRP A 435 -28.15 4.13 4.00
C TRP A 435 -27.36 3.23 4.95
N GLN A 436 -27.55 1.90 4.89
CA GLN A 436 -26.82 0.95 5.71
C GLN A 436 -25.31 1.00 5.43
N ALA A 437 -24.91 1.07 4.16
CA ALA A 437 -23.51 1.20 3.76
C ALA A 437 -22.90 2.51 4.27
N HIS A 438 -23.62 3.63 4.13
CA HIS A 438 -23.19 4.93 4.62
C HIS A 438 -23.07 4.96 6.16
N ALA A 439 -24.07 4.44 6.87
CA ALA A 439 -24.07 4.37 8.34
C ALA A 439 -22.93 3.49 8.88
N ALA A 440 -22.59 2.40 8.17
CA ALA A 440 -21.44 1.58 8.50
C ALA A 440 -20.13 2.36 8.33
N TYR A 441 -19.97 3.09 7.22
CA TYR A 441 -18.83 3.98 7.01
C TYR A 441 -18.72 5.02 8.14
N GLU A 442 -19.79 5.76 8.42
CA GLU A 442 -19.79 6.82 9.43
C GLU A 442 -19.45 6.28 10.82
N ARG A 443 -19.97 5.09 11.18
CA ARG A 443 -19.64 4.42 12.44
C ARG A 443 -18.14 4.10 12.54
N HIS A 444 -17.56 3.50 11.50
CA HIS A 444 -16.15 3.17 11.49
C HIS A 444 -15.27 4.42 11.48
N PHE A 445 -15.66 5.44 10.73
CA PHE A 445 -14.98 6.73 10.68
C PHE A 445 -14.98 7.43 12.05
N ARG A 446 -16.11 7.53 12.73
CA ARG A 446 -16.18 8.09 14.09
C ARG A 446 -15.37 7.28 15.10
N THR A 447 -15.38 5.95 14.97
CA THR A 447 -14.55 5.08 15.81
C THR A 447 -13.07 5.39 15.59
N PHE A 448 -12.63 5.50 14.34
CA PHE A 448 -11.26 5.90 14.00
C PHE A 448 -10.90 7.27 14.60
N LEU A 449 -11.73 8.30 14.39
CA LEU A 449 -11.49 9.63 14.95
C LEU A 449 -11.39 9.62 16.48
N SER A 450 -12.20 8.81 17.18
CA SER A 450 -12.14 8.71 18.63
C SER A 450 -10.83 8.10 19.17
N LEU A 451 -10.10 7.36 18.34
CA LEU A 451 -8.83 6.73 18.68
C LEU A 451 -7.62 7.61 18.36
N LEU A 452 -7.79 8.67 17.55
CA LEU A 452 -6.73 9.59 17.16
C LEU A 452 -6.14 10.42 18.32
N PRO A 453 -6.90 10.92 19.32
CA PRO A 453 -6.34 11.64 20.46
C PRO A 453 -5.35 10.81 21.29
N ALA A 454 -5.46 9.48 21.26
CA ALA A 454 -4.50 8.58 21.91
C ALA A 454 -3.14 8.56 21.19
N GLN A 455 -3.05 9.06 19.96
CA GLN A 455 -1.83 9.17 19.15
C GLN A 455 -1.20 10.56 19.31
N SER A 456 -1.00 11.00 20.57
CA SER A 456 -0.50 12.36 20.87
C SER A 456 0.91 12.67 20.38
N HIS A 457 1.63 11.66 19.87
CA HIS A 457 2.96 11.77 19.28
C HIS A 457 2.92 12.20 17.80
N LEU A 458 1.75 12.14 17.14
CA LEU A 458 1.56 12.57 15.76
C LEU A 458 1.01 13.99 15.71
N ASP A 459 1.55 14.84 14.82
CA ASP A 459 0.91 16.12 14.52
C ASP A 459 -0.28 15.88 13.58
N LEU A 460 -1.45 15.74 14.18
CA LEU A 460 -2.70 15.52 13.47
C LEU A 460 -3.45 16.84 13.20
N ARG A 461 -2.91 18.01 13.55
CA ARG A 461 -3.64 19.29 13.42
C ARG A 461 -4.02 19.58 11.98
N PHE A 462 -3.11 19.35 11.04
CA PHE A 462 -3.38 19.52 9.60
C PHE A 462 -4.43 18.53 9.09
N PHE A 463 -4.44 17.30 9.62
CA PHE A 463 -5.39 16.28 9.22
C PHE A 463 -6.78 16.55 9.81
N LEU A 464 -6.86 16.91 11.09
CA LEU A 464 -8.12 17.16 11.81
C LEU A 464 -8.77 18.50 11.43
N SER A 465 -7.98 19.54 11.13
CA SER A 465 -8.54 20.84 10.71
C SER A 465 -9.43 20.73 9.48
N ARG A 466 -9.11 19.80 8.56
CA ARG A 466 -9.91 19.50 7.36
C ARG A 466 -11.28 18.91 7.66
N PHE A 467 -11.48 18.34 8.86
CA PHE A 467 -12.76 17.80 9.31
C PHE A 467 -13.47 18.74 10.29
N GLU A 468 -12.73 19.58 11.02
CA GLU A 468 -13.28 20.58 11.95
C GLU A 468 -13.89 21.79 11.22
N GLU A 469 -13.36 22.18 10.06
CA GLU A 469 -13.95 23.26 9.23
C GLU A 469 -15.35 22.89 8.65
N GLY A 470 -15.83 21.67 8.89
CA GLY A 470 -17.12 21.14 8.42
C GLY A 470 -18.26 21.04 9.45
N GLY A 471 -18.14 21.53 10.69
CA GLY A 471 -19.27 21.49 11.65
C GLY A 471 -19.23 22.58 12.72
N PRO A 472 -20.35 23.28 13.01
CA PRO A 472 -21.71 22.74 13.05
C PRO A 472 -22.71 23.47 12.13
N SER A 473 -23.25 22.75 11.16
CA SER A 473 -24.71 22.70 11.00
C SER A 473 -25.12 21.28 11.41
N GLY A 474 -25.97 21.18 12.44
CA GLY A 474 -26.22 19.92 13.13
C GLY A 474 -26.81 18.82 12.25
N PRO A 475 -26.95 17.59 12.80
CA PRO A 475 -27.71 16.52 12.16
C PRO A 475 -29.19 16.90 12.19
N GLY A 476 -29.60 17.80 11.29
CA GLY A 476 -30.96 17.86 10.81
C GLY A 476 -31.17 16.62 9.96
N GLY A 477 -31.54 15.52 10.61
CA GLY A 477 -32.18 14.43 9.93
C GLY A 477 -33.42 14.98 9.24
N THR A 478 -33.32 15.28 7.95
CA THR A 478 -34.44 15.08 7.06
C THR A 478 -34.63 13.57 6.99
N ALA A 479 -35.30 13.02 8.01
CA ALA A 479 -36.20 11.92 7.76
C ALA A 479 -37.08 12.40 6.60
N LEU A 480 -36.84 11.85 5.40
CA LEU A 480 -37.82 11.97 4.34
C LEU A 480 -39.02 11.17 4.84
N ASP A 481 -39.99 11.88 5.38
CA ASP A 481 -41.32 11.36 5.65
C ASP A 481 -41.88 10.90 4.30
N PHE A 482 -41.93 9.59 4.09
CA PHE A 482 -42.73 8.99 3.03
C PHE A 482 -44.19 9.00 3.50
N GLY A 483 -44.78 10.19 3.52
CA GLY A 483 -46.22 10.41 3.64
C GLY A 483 -46.88 10.49 2.28
#